data_AF-A0A382H7W1-F1
#
_entry.id   AF-A0A382H7W1-F1
#
_cell.length_a   1.000
_cell.length_b   1.000
_cell.length_c   1.000
_cell.angle_alpha   90.00
_cell.angle_beta   90.00
_cell.angle_gamma   90.00
#
_symmetry.space_group_name_H-M   'P 1'
#
loop_
_entity.id
_entity.type
_entity.pdbx_description
1 polymer ?
#
loop_
_entity_poly.entity_id
_entity_poly.type
_entity_poly.pdbx_seq_one_letter_code
_entity_poly.pdbx_strand_id
1 'polypeptide(L)'
;VLRPRAVTAESLEKNAILFALAADDSLYYAGETISIDEVRPLVEGLRREVDAPVVIQVDELADATKLAKLVRKGKLAGAPVSIATRKPE
;
A
#
# COMPACT_ATOMS: atom_id res chain seq x y z
N VAL A 1 11.98 -8.53 19.93
CA VAL A 1 11.66 -7.92 18.62
C VAL A 1 10.55 -8.72 17.94
N LEU A 2 9.31 -8.22 18.00
CA LEU A 2 8.17 -8.79 17.26
C LEU A 2 8.35 -8.45 15.78
N ARG A 3 8.91 -9.38 15.00
CA ARG A 3 8.88 -9.27 13.53
C ARG A 3 7.42 -9.54 13.11
N PRO A 4 6.70 -8.57 12.53
CA PRO A 4 5.35 -8.80 12.05
C PRO A 4 5.38 -9.99 11.10
N ARG A 5 4.51 -10.98 11.32
CA ARG A 5 4.38 -12.15 10.46
C ARG A 5 4.09 -11.65 9.05
N ALA A 6 5.00 -11.89 8.12
CA ALA A 6 4.80 -11.61 6.71
C ALA A 6 3.63 -12.50 6.25
N VAL A 7 2.46 -11.90 6.09
CA VAL A 7 1.32 -12.55 5.44
C VAL A 7 1.76 -12.80 4.00
N THR A 8 1.79 -14.07 3.61
CA THR A 8 2.29 -14.54 2.31
C THR A 8 1.52 -13.90 1.16
N ALA A 9 2.24 -13.59 0.07
CA ALA A 9 1.74 -12.89 -1.11
C ALA A 9 0.41 -13.45 -1.66
N GLU A 10 0.23 -14.76 -1.61
CA GLU A 10 -0.97 -15.45 -2.11
C GLU A 10 -2.26 -15.15 -1.31
N SER A 11 -2.15 -14.80 -0.02
CA SER A 11 -3.33 -14.39 0.79
C SER A 11 -3.67 -12.92 0.61
N LEU A 12 -2.70 -12.09 0.21
CA LEU A 12 -2.91 -10.68 -0.13
C LEU A 12 -3.69 -10.54 -1.44
N GLU A 13 -3.38 -11.33 -2.47
CA GLU A 13 -3.96 -11.17 -3.81
C GLU A 13 -5.49 -11.27 -3.89
N LYS A 14 -6.16 -11.98 -2.95
CA LYS A 14 -7.62 -12.17 -3.01
C LYS A 14 -8.45 -11.12 -2.26
N ASN A 15 -7.87 -10.37 -1.32
CA ASN A 15 -8.62 -9.43 -0.47
C ASN A 15 -7.76 -8.23 -0.01
N ALA A 16 -6.71 -7.82 -0.73
CA ALA A 16 -5.89 -6.68 -0.32
C ALA A 16 -6.13 -5.43 -1.19
N ILE A 17 -5.99 -4.27 -0.56
CA ILE A 17 -6.01 -2.97 -1.22
C ILE A 17 -4.58 -2.71 -1.74
N LEU A 18 -4.38 -2.88 -3.05
CA LEU A 18 -3.07 -2.73 -3.69
C LEU A 18 -2.84 -1.29 -4.17
N PHE A 19 -1.76 -0.67 -3.71
CA PHE A 19 -1.24 0.58 -4.23
C PHE A 19 0.09 0.36 -4.92
N ALA A 20 0.34 1.04 -6.03
CA ALA A 20 1.63 1.00 -6.71
C ALA A 20 2.28 2.39 -6.68
N LEU A 21 3.49 2.49 -6.17
CA LEU A 21 4.32 3.68 -6.21
C LEU A 21 5.43 3.46 -7.25
N ALA A 22 5.33 4.17 -8.37
CA ALA A 22 6.28 4.07 -9.45
C ALA A 22 7.54 4.93 -9.22
N ALA A 23 8.57 4.71 -10.04
CA ALA A 23 9.86 5.42 -9.95
C ALA A 23 9.75 6.93 -10.19
N ASP A 24 8.76 7.36 -10.97
CA ASP A 24 8.41 8.77 -11.19
C ASP A 24 7.63 9.38 -10.01
N ASP A 25 7.46 8.61 -8.94
CA ASP A 25 6.79 9.00 -7.72
C ASP A 25 5.28 9.28 -7.93
N SER A 26 4.73 8.68 -8.99
CA SER A 26 3.31 8.57 -9.25
C SER A 26 2.72 7.40 -8.46
N LEU A 27 1.60 7.68 -7.79
CA LEU A 27 0.87 6.70 -6.98
C LEU A 27 -0.36 6.24 -7.74
N TYR A 28 -0.51 4.92 -7.87
CA TYR A 28 -1.59 4.29 -8.59
C TYR A 28 -2.43 3.40 -7.69
N TYR A 29 -3.74 3.40 -7.94
CA TYR A 29 -4.71 2.52 -7.31
C TYR A 29 -5.74 2.11 -8.35
N ALA A 30 -6.03 0.81 -8.47
CA ALA A 30 -7.00 0.26 -9.43
C ALA A 30 -6.81 0.71 -10.91
N GLY A 31 -5.57 1.06 -11.30
CA GLY A 31 -5.25 1.56 -12.64
C GLY A 31 -5.37 3.07 -12.82
N GLU A 32 -5.82 3.81 -11.80
CA GLU A 32 -5.92 5.26 -11.80
C GLU A 32 -4.79 5.90 -10.98
N THR A 33 -4.37 7.10 -11.37
CA THR A 33 -3.40 7.89 -10.61
C THR A 33 -4.12 8.61 -9.49
N ILE A 34 -3.66 8.45 -8.25
CA ILE A 34 -4.25 9.08 -7.08
C ILE A 34 -3.24 9.95 -6.35
N SER A 35 -3.75 10.94 -5.61
CA SER A 35 -2.90 11.73 -4.73
C SER A 35 -2.70 11.06 -3.38
N ILE A 36 -1.57 11.34 -2.72
CA ILE A 36 -1.29 10.80 -1.38
C ILE A 36 -2.37 11.21 -0.36
N ASP A 37 -3.04 12.35 -0.54
CA ASP A 37 -4.15 12.82 0.30
C ASP A 37 -5.44 12.02 0.16
N GLU A 38 -5.61 11.33 -0.97
CA GLU A 38 -6.79 10.49 -1.24
C GLU A 38 -6.66 9.09 -0.65
N VAL A 39 -5.43 8.64 -0.35
CA VAL A 39 -5.16 7.29 0.18
C VAL A 39 -5.93 7.02 1.47
N ARG A 40 -5.90 7.95 2.43
CA ARG A 40 -6.57 7.75 3.73
C ARG A 40 -8.08 7.59 3.58
N PRO A 41 -8.83 8.55 2.99
CA PRO A 41 -10.28 8.41 2.86
C PRO A 41 -10.67 7.21 2.00
N LEU A 42 -9.85 6.84 1.00
CA LEU A 42 -10.09 5.66 0.18
C LEU A 42 -9.94 4.36 0.98
N VAL A 43 -8.85 4.20 1.75
CA VAL A 43 -8.66 3.04 2.63
C VAL A 43 -9.74 2.96 3.71
N GLU A 44 -10.11 4.10 4.32
CA GLU A 44 -11.19 4.15 5.31
C GLU A 44 -12.54 3.76 4.72
N GLY A 45 -12.84 4.18 3.49
CA GLY A 45 -14.05 3.79 2.77
C GLY A 45 -14.08 2.30 2.47
N LEU A 46 -13.02 1.77 1.86
CA LEU A 46 -12.90 0.36 1.50
C LEU A 46 -12.96 -0.56 2.72
N ARG A 47 -12.34 -0.16 3.85
CA ARG A 47 -12.39 -0.92 5.10
C ARG A 47 -13.77 -1.04 5.72
N ARG A 48 -14.69 -0.11 5.42
CA ARG A 48 -16.08 -0.22 5.90
C ARG A 48 -16.82 -1.37 5.20
N GLU A 49 -16.41 -1.71 3.99
CA GLU A 49 -17.01 -2.79 3.20
C GLU A 49 -16.25 -4.11 3.38
N VAL A 50 -14.91 -4.07 3.33
CA VAL A 50 -14.05 -5.25 3.42
C VAL A 50 -12.84 -4.95 4.30
N ASP A 51 -12.66 -5.70 5.39
CA ASP A 51 -11.49 -5.57 6.27
C ASP A 51 -10.22 -6.16 5.61
N ALA A 52 -9.71 -5.44 4.63
CA ALA A 52 -8.62 -5.80 3.75
C ALA A 52 -7.28 -5.19 4.22
N PRO A 53 -6.15 -5.93 4.16
CA PRO A 53 -4.83 -5.34 4.33
C PRO A 53 -4.48 -4.40 3.17
N VAL A 54 -3.68 -3.38 3.46
CA VAL A 54 -3.12 -2.46 2.45
C VAL A 54 -1.74 -2.96 2.04
N VAL A 55 -1.52 -3.08 0.74
CA VAL A 55 -0.26 -3.54 0.17
C VAL A 55 0.28 -2.45 -0.73
N ILE A 56 1.48 -1.98 -0.41
CA ILE A 56 2.16 -0.95 -1.18
C ILE A 56 3.25 -1.64 -1.99
N GLN A 57 3.02 -1.76 -3.28
CA GLN A 57 4.05 -2.13 -4.23
C GLN A 57 4.87 -0.88 -4.57
N VAL A 58 6.18 -0.93 -4.37
CA VAL A 58 7.07 0.21 -4.59
C VAL A 58 8.20 -0.16 -5.54
N ASP A 59 8.49 0.74 -6.46
CA ASP A 59 9.69 0.67 -7.29
C ASP A 59 10.95 0.99 -6.47
N GLU A 60 12.07 0.36 -6.79
CA GLU A 60 13.33 0.56 -6.06
C GLU A 60 13.83 2.01 -6.15
N LEU A 61 13.50 2.71 -7.25
CA LEU A 61 13.90 4.09 -7.50
C LEU A 61 12.91 5.12 -6.93
N ALA A 62 11.82 4.69 -6.29
CA ALA A 62 10.81 5.59 -5.74
C ALA A 62 11.32 6.32 -4.47
N ASP A 63 10.80 7.53 -4.25
CA ASP A 63 11.17 8.35 -3.11
C ASP A 63 10.74 7.70 -1.77
N ALA A 64 11.73 7.39 -0.92
CA ALA A 64 11.52 6.77 0.38
C ALA A 64 10.66 7.62 1.34
N THR A 65 10.69 8.95 1.19
CA THR A 65 9.86 9.89 1.95
C THR A 65 8.39 9.76 1.54
N LYS A 66 8.09 9.64 0.25
CA LYS A 66 6.70 9.39 -0.21
C LYS A 66 6.21 8.03 0.25
N LEU A 67 7.04 6.99 0.18
CA LEU A 67 6.71 5.67 0.75
C LEU A 67 6.41 5.76 2.25
N ALA A 68 7.25 6.43 3.04
CA ALA A 68 7.04 6.57 4.48
C ALA A 68 5.73 7.32 4.80
N LYS A 69 5.41 8.38 4.04
CA LYS A 69 4.12 9.10 4.17
C LYS A 69 2.94 8.20 3.83
N LEU A 70 3.05 7.39 2.77
CA LEU A 70 2.01 6.46 2.33
C LEU A 70 1.72 5.39 3.39
N VAL A 71 2.78 4.77 3.92
CA VAL A 71 2.68 3.80 5.03
C VAL A 71 2.03 4.41 6.25
N ARG A 72 2.41 5.65 6.61
CA ARG A 72 1.80 6.37 7.74
C ARG A 72 0.30 6.60 7.51
N LYS A 73 -0.13 6.96 6.31
CA LYS A 73 -1.55 7.16 5.99
C LYS A 73 -2.34 5.85 6.06
N GLY A 74 -1.81 4.75 5.52
CA GLY A 74 -2.45 3.44 5.64
C GLY A 74 -2.60 2.99 7.10
N LYS A 75 -1.56 3.20 7.93
CA LYS A 75 -1.61 2.91 9.37
C LYS A 75 -2.62 3.79 10.11
N LEU A 76 -2.71 5.07 9.78
CA LEU A 76 -3.68 5.99 10.38
C LEU A 76 -5.13 5.65 10.01
N ALA A 77 -5.35 5.06 8.83
CA ALA A 77 -6.65 4.48 8.44
C ALA A 77 -6.98 3.17 9.20
N GLY A 78 -6.08 2.70 10.07
CA GLY A 78 -6.28 1.50 10.88
C GLY A 78 -6.12 0.18 10.11
N ALA A 79 -5.59 0.22 8.89
CA ALA A 79 -5.33 -0.97 8.10
C ALA A 79 -3.94 -1.57 8.43
N PRO A 80 -3.79 -2.91 8.45
CA PRO A 80 -2.48 -3.53 8.41
C PRO A 80 -1.81 -3.21 7.07
N VAL A 81 -0.60 -2.62 7.10
CA VAL A 81 0.14 -2.19 5.92
C VAL A 81 1.33 -3.12 5.67
N SER A 82 1.42 -3.65 4.45
CA SER A 82 2.53 -4.43 3.93
C SER A 82 3.22 -3.68 2.79
N ILE A 83 4.53 -3.84 2.67
CA ILE A 83 5.32 -3.25 1.58
C ILE A 83 5.90 -4.39 0.76
N ALA A 84 5.75 -4.31 -0.56
CA ALA A 84 6.33 -5.24 -1.51
C ALA A 84 7.18 -4.45 -2.51
N THR A 85 8.39 -4.90 -2.80
CA THR A 85 9.18 -4.38 -3.92
C THR A 85 8.97 -5.29 -5.13
N ARG A 86 8.98 -4.72 -6.33
CA ARG A 86 9.01 -5.54 -7.54
C ARG A 86 10.33 -6.32 -7.55
N LYS A 87 10.28 -7.62 -7.84
CA LYS A 87 11.49 -8.45 -7.97
C LYS A 87 12.29 -7.92 -9.18
N PRO A 88 13.56 -7.53 -9.02
CA PRO A 88 14.39 -7.24 -10.19
C PRO A 88 14.54 -8.53 -11.00
N GLU A 89 14.27 -8.45 -12.31
CA GLU A 89 14.53 -9.54 -13.27
C GLU A 89 16.03 -9.67 -13.56
#